data_AF-A0A7V3W1K3-F1
#
_entry.id   AF-A0A7V3W1K3-F1
#
_cell.length_a   1.000
_cell.length_b   1.000
_cell.length_c   1.000
_cell.angle_alpha   90.00
_cell.angle_beta   90.00
_cell.angle_gamma   90.00
#
_symmetry.space_group_name_H-M   'P 1'
#
loop_
_entity.id
_entity.type
_entity.pdbx_description
1 polymer ?
#
loop_
_entity_poly.entity_id
_entity_poly.type
_entity_poly.pdbx_seq_one_letter_code
_entity_poly.pdbx_strand_id
1 'polypeptide(L)'
;MAPSRKKTQRSVSRETKERILRLMERFKSIRVLVVGDLIVDEFIWGTVERISPEAPVPVVRVERRSLRWGGAANVANNLRTLGARVLIAGVVGADREGRWLVRDLKRKGIPTDG
;
A
#
# COMPACT_ATOMS: atom_id res chain seq x y z
N MET A 1 -15.09 -22.67 33.17
CA MET A 1 -14.27 -21.46 33.42
C MET A 1 -12.90 -21.70 32.77
N ALA A 2 -12.67 -21.18 31.56
CA ALA A 2 -11.48 -21.47 30.76
C ALA A 2 -10.32 -20.52 31.13
N PRO A 3 -9.07 -20.98 31.25
CA PRO A 3 -7.95 -20.11 31.58
C PRO A 3 -7.59 -19.21 30.39
N SER A 4 -7.58 -17.90 30.66
CA SER A 4 -7.21 -16.83 29.74
C SER A 4 -5.77 -17.00 29.22
N ARG A 5 -5.60 -17.09 27.89
CA ARG A 5 -4.31 -17.13 27.20
C ARG A 5 -3.56 -15.82 27.47
N LYS A 6 -2.49 -15.88 28.29
CA LYS A 6 -1.53 -14.78 28.43
C LYS A 6 -0.93 -14.44 27.05
N LYS A 7 -1.22 -13.25 26.53
CA LYS A 7 -0.54 -12.70 25.33
C LYS A 7 0.92 -12.43 25.69
N THR A 8 1.82 -13.33 25.31
CA THR A 8 3.28 -13.11 25.44
C THR A 8 3.71 -12.00 24.47
N GLN A 9 3.83 -10.76 24.95
CA GLN A 9 4.58 -9.73 24.25
C GLN A 9 6.07 -10.12 24.26
N ARG A 10 6.58 -10.63 23.14
CA ARG A 10 8.02 -10.85 22.97
C ARG A 10 8.70 -9.47 22.86
N SER A 11 9.50 -9.09 23.85
CA SER A 11 10.33 -7.89 23.79
C SER A 11 11.46 -8.09 22.78
N VAL A 12 11.62 -7.17 21.84
CA VAL A 12 12.74 -7.16 20.89
C VAL A 12 14.03 -6.80 21.67
N SER A 13 15.10 -7.57 21.49
CA SER A 13 16.37 -7.30 22.18
C SER A 13 16.91 -5.92 21.80
N ARG A 14 17.61 -5.26 22.74
CA ARG A 14 18.21 -3.94 22.52
C ARG A 14 19.13 -3.92 21.30
N GLU A 15 19.96 -4.95 21.13
CA GLU A 15 20.86 -5.11 20.00
C GLU A 15 20.11 -5.16 18.65
N THR A 16 18.99 -5.90 18.60
CA THR A 16 18.16 -5.98 17.38
C THR A 16 17.56 -4.62 17.05
N LYS A 17 17.05 -3.90 18.07
CA LYS A 17 16.49 -2.55 17.89
C LYS A 17 17.54 -1.59 17.34
N GLU A 18 18.74 -1.57 17.91
CA GLU A 18 19.83 -0.72 17.45
C GLU A 18 20.28 -1.07 16.01
N ARG A 19 20.30 -2.36 15.66
CA ARG A 19 20.58 -2.80 14.29
C ARG A 19 19.53 -2.30 13.30
N ILE A 20 18.24 -2.39 13.63
CA ILE A 20 17.16 -1.90 12.77
C ILE A 20 17.30 -0.39 12.54
N LEU A 21 17.54 0.39 13.60
CA LEU A 21 17.71 1.84 13.48
C LEU A 21 18.89 2.19 12.57
N ARG A 22 20.03 1.49 12.71
CA ARG A 22 21.19 1.67 11.81
C ARG A 22 20.85 1.34 10.35
N LEU A 23 20.06 0.29 10.10
CA LEU A 23 19.62 -0.05 8.75
C LEU A 23 18.68 1.01 8.18
N MET A 24 17.73 1.50 8.96
CA MET A 24 16.80 2.57 8.54
C MET A 24 17.55 3.84 8.15
N GLU A 25 18.59 4.24 8.91
CA GLU A 25 19.40 5.41 8.54
C GLU A 25 20.12 5.23 7.20
N ARG A 26 20.56 4.01 6.88
CA ARG A 26 21.21 3.72 5.60
C ARG A 26 20.27 3.84 4.40
N PHE A 27 18.96 3.70 4.56
CA PHE A 27 18.01 3.84 3.44
C PHE A 27 18.04 5.25 2.84
N LYS A 28 18.36 6.29 3.62
CA LYS A 28 18.38 7.70 3.15
C LYS A 28 19.37 7.96 2.00
N SER A 29 20.41 7.13 1.87
CA SER A 29 21.39 7.22 0.77
C SER A 29 21.09 6.29 -0.41
N ILE A 30 20.12 5.39 -0.28
CA ILE A 30 19.76 4.44 -1.34
C ILE A 30 18.94 5.15 -2.42
N ARG A 31 19.33 4.93 -3.68
CA ARG A 31 18.60 5.35 -4.87
C ARG A 31 18.11 4.11 -5.62
N VAL A 32 16.82 4.04 -5.90
CA VAL A 32 16.20 2.90 -6.59
C VAL A 32 15.28 3.39 -7.69
N LEU A 33 15.37 2.80 -8.87
CA LEU A 33 14.35 2.87 -9.92
C LEU A 33 13.50 1.61 -9.85
N VAL A 34 12.21 1.77 -9.62
CA VAL A 34 11.24 0.66 -9.66
C VAL A 34 10.57 0.65 -11.03
N VAL A 35 10.73 -0.45 -11.76
CA VAL A 35 10.11 -0.65 -13.09
C VAL A 35 9.13 -1.80 -13.01
N GLY A 36 7.91 -1.61 -13.51
CA GLY A 36 6.92 -2.68 -13.60
C GLY A 36 5.49 -2.17 -13.66
N ASP A 37 4.56 -3.08 -13.38
CA ASP A 37 3.14 -2.80 -13.51
C ASP A 37 2.63 -1.86 -12.42
N LEU A 38 2.03 -0.75 -12.87
CA LEU A 38 1.44 0.26 -12.02
C LEU A 38 -0.05 -0.04 -11.85
N ILE A 39 -0.41 -0.49 -10.66
CA ILE A 39 -1.76 -0.97 -10.34
C ILE A 39 -2.39 -0.05 -9.29
N VAL A 40 -3.69 0.18 -9.39
CA VAL A 40 -4.51 0.83 -8.36
C VAL A 40 -5.46 -0.21 -7.78
N ASP A 41 -5.34 -0.45 -6.48
CA ASP A 41 -6.24 -1.35 -5.76
C ASP A 41 -7.44 -0.55 -5.22
N GLU A 42 -8.67 -0.92 -5.62
CA GLU A 42 -9.90 -0.34 -5.08
C GLU A 42 -10.50 -1.27 -4.02
N PHE A 43 -10.63 -0.74 -2.80
CA PHE A 43 -11.32 -1.42 -1.70
C PHE A 43 -12.72 -0.83 -1.53
N ILE A 44 -13.73 -1.70 -1.66
CA ILE A 44 -15.14 -1.36 -1.48
C ILE A 44 -15.61 -1.93 -0.14
N TRP A 45 -16.09 -1.05 0.73
CA TRP A 45 -16.63 -1.39 2.04
C TRP A 45 -18.13 -1.12 2.05
N GLY A 46 -18.88 -2.05 2.62
CA GLY A 46 -20.33 -1.95 2.71
C GLY A 46 -20.92 -3.14 3.44
N THR A 47 -22.24 -3.12 3.60
CA THR A 47 -23.00 -4.19 4.23
C THR A 47 -23.72 -5.02 3.18
N VAL A 48 -23.94 -6.30 3.48
CA VAL A 48 -24.80 -7.20 2.69
C VAL A 48 -26.07 -7.43 3.47
N GLU A 49 -27.19 -6.97 2.94
CA GLU A 49 -28.50 -7.07 3.61
C GLU A 49 -29.44 -8.06 2.91
N ARG A 50 -29.18 -8.41 1.64
CA ARG A 50 -30.02 -9.31 0.87
C ARG A 50 -29.28 -10.03 -0.26
N ILE A 51 -29.90 -11.08 -0.78
CA ILE A 51 -29.54 -11.76 -2.02
C ILE A 51 -30.27 -11.11 -3.21
N SER A 52 -29.62 -11.07 -4.38
CA SER A 52 -30.23 -10.54 -5.60
C SER A 52 -31.41 -11.43 -6.06
N PRO A 53 -32.55 -10.84 -6.48
CA PRO A 53 -33.64 -11.62 -7.07
C PRO A 53 -33.29 -12.18 -8.46
N GLU A 54 -32.29 -11.62 -9.14
CA GLU A 54 -31.88 -12.02 -10.50
C GLU A 54 -30.87 -13.17 -10.53
N ALA A 55 -30.11 -13.37 -9.45
CA ALA A 55 -29.07 -14.40 -9.36
C ALA A 55 -28.70 -14.67 -7.89
N PRO A 56 -28.18 -15.86 -7.53
CA PRO A 56 -27.82 -16.24 -6.16
C PRO A 56 -26.51 -15.59 -5.70
N VAL A 57 -26.42 -14.26 -5.77
CA VAL A 57 -25.26 -13.46 -5.36
C VAL A 57 -25.67 -12.39 -4.33
N PRO A 58 -24.81 -12.09 -3.35
CA PRO A 58 -25.08 -11.04 -2.35
C PRO A 58 -25.07 -9.65 -2.99
N VAL A 59 -25.98 -8.78 -2.54
CA VAL A 59 -26.01 -7.36 -2.94
C VAL A 59 -25.33 -6.53 -1.86
N VAL A 60 -24.23 -5.84 -2.22
CA VAL A 60 -23.48 -4.97 -1.31
C VAL A 60 -24.01 -3.54 -1.39
N ARG A 61 -24.50 -3.00 -0.27
CA ARG A 61 -24.77 -1.56 -0.12
C ARG A 61 -23.44 -0.86 0.17
N VAL A 62 -22.85 -0.25 -0.85
CA VAL A 62 -21.53 0.41 -0.74
C VAL A 62 -21.62 1.64 0.16
N GLU A 63 -20.79 1.67 1.20
CA GLU A 63 -20.72 2.78 2.16
C GLU A 63 -19.46 3.61 1.97
N ARG A 64 -18.35 2.95 1.57
CA ARG A 64 -17.07 3.61 1.40
C ARG A 64 -16.23 2.92 0.32
N ARG A 65 -15.45 3.74 -0.38
CA ARG A 65 -14.42 3.28 -1.31
C ARG A 65 -13.08 3.88 -0.90
N SER A 66 -11.99 3.14 -1.10
CA SER A 66 -10.64 3.65 -0.92
C SER A 66 -9.69 3.09 -1.95
N LEU A 67 -8.91 3.97 -2.56
CA LEU A 67 -7.88 3.59 -3.53
C LEU A 67 -6.52 3.44 -2.81
N ARG A 68 -5.74 2.45 -3.23
CA ARG A 68 -4.38 2.17 -2.76
C ARG A 68 -3.46 1.92 -3.94
N TRP A 69 -2.16 2.11 -3.72
CA TRP A 69 -1.15 1.75 -4.69
C TRP A 69 -0.93 0.24 -4.65
N GLY A 70 -1.06 -0.41 -5.79
CA GLY A 70 -0.74 -1.82 -6.01
C GLY A 70 0.53 -2.00 -6.84
N GLY A 71 0.93 -3.25 -7.06
CA GLY A 71 2.06 -3.61 -7.93
C GLY A 71 3.36 -2.84 -7.62
N ALA A 72 4.01 -2.34 -8.68
CA ALA A 72 5.26 -1.59 -8.58
C ALA A 72 5.10 -0.28 -7.79
N ALA A 73 3.92 0.35 -7.80
CA ALA A 73 3.66 1.54 -6.99
C ALA A 73 3.73 1.22 -5.49
N ASN A 74 3.20 0.08 -5.03
CA ASN A 74 3.32 -0.32 -3.63
C ASN A 74 4.79 -0.53 -3.20
N VAL A 75 5.59 -1.16 -4.07
CA VAL A 75 7.04 -1.35 -3.83
C VAL A 75 7.73 0.01 -3.67
N ALA A 76 7.44 0.96 -4.56
CA ALA A 76 7.98 2.31 -4.47
C ALA A 76 7.56 3.02 -3.16
N ASN A 77 6.30 2.88 -2.75
CA ASN A 77 5.81 3.43 -1.48
C ASN A 77 6.55 2.87 -0.26
N ASN A 78 6.79 1.56 -0.23
CA ASN A 78 7.50 0.91 0.88
C ASN A 78 8.94 1.41 0.99
N LEU A 79 9.66 1.46 -0.13
CA LEU A 79 11.04 1.98 -0.17
C LEU A 79 11.11 3.45 0.23
N ARG A 80 10.17 4.27 -0.25
CA ARG A 80 10.07 5.69 0.10
C ARG A 80 9.79 5.89 1.58
N THR A 81 8.91 5.08 2.16
CA THR A 81 8.57 5.11 3.60
C THR A 81 9.77 4.76 4.46
N LEU A 82 10.67 3.89 3.98
CA LEU A 82 11.93 3.58 4.64
C LEU A 82 12.99 4.69 4.50
N GLY A 83 12.74 5.72 3.69
CA GLY A 83 13.62 6.87 3.50
C GLY A 83 14.44 6.85 2.21
N ALA A 84 14.28 5.85 1.35
CA ALA A 84 14.99 5.81 0.07
C ALA A 84 14.54 6.92 -0.89
N ARG A 85 15.43 7.25 -1.82
CA ARG A 85 15.13 8.05 -3.00
C ARG A 85 14.66 7.12 -4.10
N VAL A 86 13.40 7.25 -4.49
CA VAL A 86 12.75 6.31 -5.39
C VAL A 86 12.29 7.03 -6.64
N LEU A 87 12.64 6.48 -7.80
CA LEU A 87 12.03 6.77 -9.09
C LEU A 87 11.15 5.60 -9.49
N ILE A 88 10.13 5.86 -10.32
CA ILE A 88 9.21 4.86 -10.80
C ILE A 88 9.05 4.97 -12.32
N ALA A 89 8.97 3.83 -13.00
CA ALA A 89 8.68 3.77 -14.43
C ALA A 89 7.70 2.63 -14.72
N GLY A 90 6.73 2.90 -15.58
CA GLY A 90 5.69 1.96 -15.97
C GLY A 90 4.65 2.66 -16.84
N VAL A 91 3.65 1.91 -17.29
CA VAL A 91 2.57 2.42 -18.14
C VAL A 91 1.32 2.62 -17.29
N VAL A 92 0.61 3.72 -17.53
CA VAL A 92 -0.70 4.01 -16.92
C VAL A 92 -1.71 4.37 -18.00
N GLY A 93 -2.97 3.97 -17.79
CA GLY A 93 -4.07 4.33 -18.68
C GLY A 93 -4.43 5.83 -18.59
N ALA A 94 -5.06 6.34 -19.64
CA ALA A 94 -5.63 7.70 -19.67
C ALA A 94 -7.03 7.75 -19.03
N ASP A 95 -7.25 6.97 -17.96
CA ASP A 95 -8.51 6.84 -17.24
C ASP A 95 -8.46 7.56 -15.88
N ARG A 96 -9.52 7.42 -15.08
CA ARG A 96 -9.67 8.13 -13.81
C ARG A 96 -8.62 7.64 -12.80
N GLU A 97 -8.35 6.35 -12.79
CA GLU A 97 -7.45 5.63 -11.90
C GLU A 97 -5.99 5.98 -12.21
N GLY A 98 -5.61 5.98 -13.48
CA GLY A 98 -4.29 6.44 -13.95
C GLY A 98 -4.05 7.91 -13.59
N ARG A 99 -5.03 8.79 -13.85
CA ARG A 99 -4.95 10.21 -13.41
C ARG A 99 -4.89 10.36 -11.89
N TRP A 100 -5.55 9.49 -11.13
CA TRP A 100 -5.46 9.50 -9.67
C TRP A 100 -4.06 9.08 -9.21
N LEU A 101 -3.52 8.00 -9.77
CA LEU A 101 -2.20 7.46 -9.42
C LEU A 101 -1.10 8.48 -9.71
N VAL A 102 -1.07 9.08 -10.90
CA VAL A 102 -0.08 10.12 -11.26
C VAL A 102 -0.14 11.31 -10.30
N ARG A 103 -1.35 11.78 -9.96
CA ARG A 103 -1.52 12.87 -8.98
C ARG A 103 -1.02 12.48 -7.59
N ASP A 104 -1.27 11.25 -7.15
CA ASP A 104 -0.84 10.81 -5.82
C ASP A 104 0.68 10.58 -5.75
N LEU A 105 1.30 10.04 -6.80
CA LEU A 105 2.75 9.93 -6.94
C LEU A 105 3.42 11.31 -6.82
N LYS A 106 2.91 12.31 -7.56
CA LYS A 106 3.39 13.70 -7.46
C LYS A 106 3.25 14.27 -6.05
N ARG A 107 2.11 14.05 -5.37
CA ARG A 107 1.92 14.48 -3.96
C ARG A 107 2.93 13.85 -3.00
N LYS A 108 3.41 12.64 -3.29
CA LYS A 108 4.44 11.94 -2.51
C LYS A 108 5.88 12.30 -2.91
N GLY A 109 6.03 13.24 -3.85
CA GLY A 109 7.31 13.71 -4.34
C GLY A 109 8.06 12.67 -5.18
N ILE A 110 7.32 11.79 -5.87
CA ILE A 110 7.87 10.87 -6.86
C ILE A 110 7.63 11.49 -8.25
N PRO A 111 8.70 11.78 -9.04
CA PRO A 111 8.57 12.31 -10.39
C PRO A 111 7.78 11.38 -11.32
N THR A 112 7.05 11.96 -12.26
CA THR A 112 6.24 11.21 -13.26
C THR A 112 6.33 11.89 -14.63
N ASP A 113 7.52 12.36 -14.97
CA ASP A 113 7.75 13.32 -16.06
C ASP A 113 8.27 12.64 -17.34
N GLY A 114 8.46 11.32 -17.28
CA GLY A 114 8.91 10.49 -18.40
C GLY A 114 7.78 10.03 -19.31
#